data_AF-A0A3S1IPT0-F1
#
_entry.id   AF-A0A3S1IPT0-F1
#
_cell.length_a   1.000
_cell.length_b   1.000
_cell.length_c   1.000
_cell.angle_alpha   90.00
_cell.angle_beta   90.00
_cell.angle_gamma   90.00
#
_symmetry.space_group_name_H-M   'P 1'
#
loop_
_entity.id
_entity.type
_entity.pdbx_description
1 polymer ?
#
loop_
_entity_poly.entity_id
_entity_poly.type
_entity_poly.pdbx_seq_one_letter_code
_entity_poly.pdbx_strand_id
1 'polypeptide(L)' 'MELARINRSNSYSSAAWSRAIESCIKEAQVDGSIRKDIHPQTIASFLLNAWEGTVMRGKVDKDRTAFAAFEKVVFTTLS' A
#
# COMPACT_ATOMS: atom_id res chain seq x y z
N MET A 1 24.93 32.47 -4.92
CA MET A 1 25.85 31.53 -4.25
C MET A 1 25.31 31.27 -2.86
N GLU A 2 24.24 30.48 -2.80
CA GLU A 2 24.24 29.04 -2.48
C GLU A 2 23.90 28.85 -1.00
N LEU A 3 22.59 28.74 -0.71
CA LEU A 3 22.08 27.97 0.42
C LEU A 3 20.80 27.23 -0.01
N ALA A 4 20.92 26.45 -1.09
CA ALA A 4 19.97 25.39 -1.45
C ALA A 4 20.30 24.10 -0.67
N ARG A 5 20.48 24.21 0.64
CA ARG A 5 20.73 23.08 1.53
C ARG A 5 19.99 23.31 2.83
N ILE A 6 18.77 22.76 2.89
CA ILE A 6 18.21 21.90 3.96
C ILE A 6 16.76 21.62 3.53
N ASN A 7 16.59 20.71 2.57
CA ASN A 7 15.29 20.04 2.34
C ASN A 7 15.27 18.76 3.21
N ARG A 8 15.28 18.93 4.55
CA ARG A 8 15.12 17.82 5.50
C ARG A 8 13.70 17.77 6.01
N SER A 9 12.84 17.24 5.16
CA SER A 9 11.69 16.43 5.55
C SER A 9 11.29 15.58 4.35
N ASN A 10 11.98 14.45 4.17
CA ASN A 10 11.39 13.29 3.49
C ASN A 10 10.26 12.79 4.39
N SER A 11 9.18 13.56 4.47
CA SER A 11 7.92 13.14 5.05
C SER A 11 7.43 12.02 4.15
N TYR A 12 7.30 10.80 4.68
CA TYR A 12 6.64 9.70 4.02
C TYR A 12 5.18 10.11 3.73
N SER A 13 4.94 10.78 2.61
CA SER A 13 3.59 11.17 2.24
C SER A 13 2.85 9.91 1.81
N SER A 14 1.65 9.70 2.34
CA SER A 14 0.75 8.63 1.89
C SER A 14 0.58 8.63 0.36
N ALA A 15 0.68 9.80 -0.27
CA ALA A 15 0.67 9.98 -1.72
C ALA A 15 1.87 9.33 -2.43
N ALA A 16 3.10 9.41 -1.90
CA ALA A 16 4.27 8.79 -2.51
C ALA A 16 4.18 7.25 -2.47
N TRP A 17 3.76 6.71 -1.32
CA TRP A 17 3.54 5.27 -1.16
C TRP A 17 2.40 4.76 -2.03
N SER A 18 1.27 5.47 -2.05
CA SER A 18 0.12 5.13 -2.90
C SER A 18 0.51 5.05 -4.38
N ARG A 19 1.31 6.01 -4.88
CA ARG A 19 1.81 5.98 -6.27
C ARG A 19 2.75 4.80 -6.55
N ALA A 20 3.64 4.47 -5.62
CA ALA A 20 4.54 3.32 -5.79
C ALA A 20 3.74 2.00 -5.88
N ILE A 21 2.76 1.83 -4.99
CA ILE A 21 1.88 0.65 -4.98
C ILE A 21 1.04 0.61 -6.27
N GLU A 22 0.50 1.76 -6.72
CA GLU A 22 -0.25 1.88 -7.97
C GLU A 22 0.58 1.41 -9.19
N SER A 23 1.85 1.81 -9.27
CA SER A 23 2.74 1.37 -10.36
C SER A 23 2.88 -0.15 -10.38
N CYS A 24 3.15 -0.78 -9.23
CA CYS A 24 3.25 -2.23 -9.13
C CYS A 24 1.94 -2.93 -9.52
N ILE A 25 0.79 -2.42 -9.09
CA ILE A 25 -0.52 -2.98 -9.45
C ILE A 25 -0.76 -2.87 -10.95
N LYS A 26 -0.37 -1.74 -11.57
CA LYS A 26 -0.51 -1.55 -13.02
C LYS A 26 0.33 -2.57 -13.79
N GLU A 27 1.56 -2.82 -13.36
CA GLU A 27 2.44 -3.85 -13.95
C GLU A 27 1.84 -5.26 -13.78
N ALA A 28 1.38 -5.59 -12.58
CA ALA A 28 0.72 -6.86 -12.26
C ALA A 28 -0.62 -7.05 -13.02
N GLN A 29 -1.33 -5.98 -13.31
CA GLN A 29 -2.47 -6.04 -14.21
C GLN A 29 -2.00 -6.34 -15.63
N VAL A 30 -0.96 -5.68 -16.15
CA VAL A 30 -0.45 -5.96 -17.50
C VAL A 30 -0.09 -7.44 -17.68
N ASP A 31 0.61 -8.04 -16.72
CA ASP A 31 1.00 -9.45 -16.76
C ASP A 31 -0.13 -10.46 -16.42
N GLY A 32 -1.24 -9.98 -15.85
CA GLY A 32 -2.42 -10.77 -15.56
C GLY A 32 -2.44 -11.44 -14.17
N SER A 33 -1.48 -11.11 -13.30
CA SER A 33 -1.45 -11.58 -11.90
C SER A 33 -2.44 -10.87 -10.98
N ILE A 34 -2.94 -9.70 -11.37
CA ILE A 34 -4.02 -8.98 -10.68
C ILE A 34 -5.19 -8.71 -11.63
N ARG A 35 -6.42 -8.87 -11.11
CA ARG A 35 -7.69 -8.55 -11.79
C ARG A 35 -7.71 -7.13 -12.35
N LYS A 36 -8.31 -6.95 -13.54
CA LYS A 36 -8.30 -5.70 -14.32
C LYS A 36 -9.56 -4.84 -14.20
N ASP A 37 -10.59 -5.35 -13.52
CA ASP A 37 -11.89 -4.69 -13.39
C ASP A 37 -11.91 -3.59 -12.31
N ILE A 38 -10.84 -3.45 -11.53
CA ILE A 38 -10.67 -2.39 -10.53
C ILE A 38 -9.47 -1.52 -10.93
N HIS A 39 -9.63 -0.20 -10.89
CA HIS A 39 -8.56 0.73 -11.24
C HIS A 39 -7.35 0.60 -10.29
N PRO A 40 -6.09 0.61 -10.77
CA PRO A 40 -4.89 0.47 -9.95
C PRO A 40 -4.83 1.40 -8.74
N GLN A 41 -5.16 2.69 -8.95
CA GLN A 41 -5.16 3.69 -7.88
C GLN A 41 -6.14 3.36 -6.75
N THR A 42 -7.29 2.77 -7.10
CA THR A 42 -8.31 2.35 -6.12
C THR A 42 -7.77 1.20 -5.27
N ILE A 43 -7.15 0.20 -5.90
CA ILE A 43 -6.50 -0.91 -5.19
C ILE A 43 -5.37 -0.37 -4.30
N ALA A 44 -4.50 0.50 -4.80
CA ALA A 44 -3.38 1.05 -4.06
C ALA A 44 -3.81 1.82 -2.80
N SER A 45 -4.81 2.69 -2.94
CA SER A 45 -5.37 3.46 -1.83
C SER A 45 -6.00 2.55 -0.79
N PHE A 46 -6.74 1.53 -1.23
CA PHE A 46 -7.35 0.54 -0.34
C PHE A 46 -6.29 -0.25 0.43
N LEU A 47 -5.26 -0.76 -0.26
CA LEU A 47 -4.18 -1.53 0.36
C LEU A 47 -3.44 -0.73 1.43
N LEU A 48 -3.14 0.54 1.16
CA LEU A 48 -2.46 1.41 2.12
C LEU A 48 -3.31 1.62 3.38
N ASN A 49 -4.58 1.97 3.22
CA ASN A 49 -5.52 2.17 4.34
C ASN A 49 -5.71 0.87 5.16
N ALA A 50 -5.86 -0.26 4.48
CA ALA A 50 -6.03 -1.56 5.12
C ALA A 50 -4.76 -2.01 5.88
N TRP A 51 -3.58 -1.72 5.34
CA TRP A 51 -2.31 -1.97 6.00
C TRP A 51 -2.15 -1.14 7.27
N GLU A 52 -2.51 0.16 7.24
CA GLU A 52 -2.49 1.02 8.43
C GLU A 52 -3.38 0.48 9.55
N GLY A 53 -4.61 0.06 9.21
CA GLY A 53 -5.52 -0.60 10.16
C GLY A 53 -4.96 -1.90 10.72
N THR A 54 -4.33 -2.71 9.87
CA THR A 54 -3.68 -3.98 10.25
C THR A 54 -2.54 -3.75 11.25
N VAL A 55 -1.67 -2.78 10.97
CA VAL A 55 -0.56 -2.40 11.85
C VAL A 55 -1.07 -1.87 13.18
N MET A 56 -2.12 -1.04 13.19
CA MET A 56 -2.74 -0.55 14.41
C MET A 56 -3.29 -1.71 15.26
N ARG A 57 -4.03 -2.63 14.63
CA ARG A 57 -4.63 -3.76 15.34
C ARG A 57 -3.59 -4.71 15.92
N GLY A 58 -2.55 -5.04 15.17
CA GLY A 58 -1.46 -5.90 15.66
C GLY A 58 -0.72 -5.31 16.88
N LYS A 59 -0.63 -3.97 16.97
CA LYS A 59 -0.07 -3.31 18.17
C LYS A 59 -0.99 -3.41 19.39
N VAL A 60 -2.30 -3.27 19.19
CA VAL A 60 -3.30 -3.36 20.27
C VAL A 60 -3.43 -4.80 20.79
N ASP A 61 -3.59 -5.75 19.86
CA ASP A 61 -3.84 -7.16 20.18
C ASP A 61 -2.54 -7.90 20.56
N LYS A 62 -1.37 -7.30 20.27
CA LYS A 62 -0.02 -7.87 20.50
C LYS A 62 0.19 -9.24 19.84
N ASP A 63 -0.46 -9.45 18.70
CA ASP A 63 -0.37 -10.68 17.93
C ASP A 63 -0.29 -10.39 16.42
N ARG A 64 -0.33 -11.47 15.61
CA ARG A 64 -0.28 -11.39 14.15
C ARG A 64 -1.61 -11.69 13.46
N THR A 65 -2.71 -11.79 14.19
CA THR A 65 -4.01 -12.24 13.67
C THR A 65 -4.52 -11.30 12.56
N ALA A 66 -4.39 -9.98 12.76
CA ALA A 66 -4.79 -8.99 11.76
C ALA A 66 -3.96 -9.07 10.47
N PHE A 67 -2.65 -9.37 10.56
CA PHE A 67 -1.78 -9.50 9.39
C PHE A 67 -2.16 -10.71 8.54
N ALA A 68 -2.43 -11.85 9.17
CA ALA A 68 -2.89 -13.05 8.46
C ALA A 68 -4.22 -12.83 7.74
N ALA A 69 -5.14 -12.08 8.36
CA ALA A 69 -6.41 -11.71 7.72
C ALA A 69 -6.20 -10.78 6.51
N PHE A 70 -5.34 -9.77 6.65
CA PHE A 70 -4.97 -8.87 5.54
C PHE A 70 -4.40 -9.64 4.36
N GLU A 71 -3.37 -10.47 4.58
CA GLU A 71 -2.74 -11.27 3.51
C GLU A 71 -3.77 -12.18 2.83
N LYS A 72 -4.58 -12.90 3.61
CA LYS A 72 -5.61 -13.80 3.07
C LYS A 72 -6.58 -13.06 2.16
N VAL A 73 -7.11 -11.91 2.58
CA VAL A 73 -8.05 -11.14 1.77
C VAL A 73 -7.38 -10.60 0.51
N VAL A 74 -6.21 -9.98 0.63
CA VAL A 74 -5.50 -9.37 -0.50
C VAL A 74 -5.20 -10.41 -1.59
N PHE A 75 -4.60 -11.55 -1.22
CA PHE A 75 -4.23 -12.58 -2.20
C PHE A 75 -5.42 -13.40 -2.72
N THR A 76 -6.55 -13.45 -2.01
CA THR A 76 -7.75 -14.15 -2.50
C THR A 76 -8.62 -13.28 -3.40
N THR A 77 -8.59 -11.95 -3.22
CA THR A 77 -9.54 -11.03 -3.90
C THR A 77 -8.96 -10.33 -5.12
N LEU A 78 -7.63 -10.17 -5.18
CA LEU A 78 -6.95 -9.47 -6.27
C LEU A 78 -6.42 -10.42 -7.33
N SER A 79 -6.06 -11.65 -6.97
CA SER A 79 -5.68 -12.73 -7.88
C SER A 79 -6.91 -13.41 -8.46
#